data_AF-A0A353LGH8-F1
#
_entry.id   AF-A0A353LGH8-F1
#
_cell.length_a   1.000
_cell.length_b   1.000
_cell.length_c   1.000
_cell.angle_alpha   90.00
_cell.angle_beta   90.00
_cell.angle_gamma   90.00
#
_symmetry.space_group_name_H-M   'P 1'
#
loop_
_entity.id
_entity.type
_entity.pdbx_description
1 polymer ?
#
loop_
_entity_poly.entity_id
_entity_poly.type
_entity_poly.pdbx_seq_one_letter_code
_entity_poly.pdbx_strand_id
1 'polypeptide(L)' 'QKTTNPALTNQLCYLSPFISLFLIHAVLGETIYFTTYMGLFLIVFGILLNEYLSKRRVAV' A
#
# COMPACT_ATOMS: atom_id res chain seq x y z
N GLN A 1 -12.21 21.30 -11.74
CA GLN A 1 -11.37 20.11 -11.96
C GLN A 1 -11.26 19.37 -10.64
N LYS A 2 -11.83 18.17 -10.50
CA LYS A 2 -11.66 17.36 -9.29
C LYS A 2 -10.18 17.00 -9.18
N THR A 3 -9.49 17.60 -8.23
CA THR A 3 -8.12 17.27 -7.82
C THR A 3 -8.10 15.88 -7.19
N THR A 4 -8.37 14.84 -7.97
CA THR A 4 -8.12 13.47 -7.56
C THR A 4 -6.68 13.20 -7.89
N ASN A 5 -5.76 13.39 -6.93
CA ASN A 5 -4.34 13.11 -7.11
C ASN A 5 -4.18 11.68 -7.64
N PRO A 6 -3.86 11.47 -8.93
CA PRO A 6 -3.80 10.13 -9.51
C PRO A 6 -2.72 9.27 -8.83
N ALA A 7 -1.73 9.92 -8.20
CA ALA A 7 -0.70 9.27 -7.38
C ALA A 7 -1.27 8.52 -6.17
N LEU A 8 -2.18 9.13 -5.40
CA LEU A 8 -2.82 8.48 -4.25
C LEU A 8 -3.66 7.27 -4.68
N THR A 9 -4.37 7.42 -5.80
CA THR A 9 -5.20 6.33 -6.36
C THR A 9 -4.33 5.18 -6.88
N ASN A 10 -3.17 5.48 -7.48
CA ASN A 10 -2.21 4.48 -7.93
C ASN A 10 -1.54 3.74 -6.75
N GLN A 11 -1.26 4.45 -5.65
CA GLN A 11 -0.67 3.86 -4.43
C GLN A 11 -1.61 2.86 -3.74
N LEU A 12 -2.90 3.20 -3.65
CA LEU A 12 -3.93 2.31 -3.08
C LEU A 12 -4.08 1.01 -3.90
N CYS A 13 -3.82 1.05 -5.20
CA CYS A 13 -3.87 -0.12 -6.08
C CYS A 13 -2.83 -1.18 -5.68
N TYR A 14 -1.65 -0.78 -5.19
CA TYR A 14 -0.63 -1.70 -4.70
C TYR A 14 -0.99 -2.36 -3.36
N LEU A 15 -1.89 -1.75 -2.59
CA LEU A 15 -2.36 -2.31 -1.31
C LEU A 15 -3.45 -3.38 -1.49
N SER A 16 -4.20 -3.32 -2.60
CA SER A 16 -5.30 -4.24 -2.95
C SER A 16 -4.95 -5.74 -2.83
N PRO A 17 -3.88 -6.26 -3.46
CA PRO A 17 -3.54 -7.68 -3.35
C PRO A 17 -3.21 -8.13 -1.92
N PHE A 18 -2.70 -7.23 -1.08
CA PHE A 18 -2.40 -7.52 0.32
C PHE A 18 -3.65 -7.53 1.20
N ILE A 19 -4.57 -6.58 0.99
CA ILE A 19 -5.88 -6.60 1.67
C ILE A 19 -6.64 -7.88 1.33
N SER A 20 -6.56 -8.33 0.08
CA SER A 20 -7.18 -9.59 -0.37
C SER A 20 -6.60 -10.79 0.39
N LEU A 21 -5.27 -10.86 0.50
CA LEU A 21 -4.59 -11.96 1.18
C LEU A 21 -4.85 -11.95 2.71
N PHE A 22 -4.94 -10.77 3.32
CA PHE A 22 -5.32 -10.61 4.73
C PHE A 22 -6.77 -11.05 5.00
N LEU A 23 -7.71 -10.72 4.11
CA LEU A 23 -9.10 -11.17 4.20
C LEU A 23 -9.23 -12.68 4.03
N ILE A 24 -8.53 -13.26 3.05
CA ILE A 24 -8.51 -14.72 2.84
C ILE A 24 -8.01 -15.42 4.09
N HIS A 25 -6.93 -14.92 4.70
CA HIS A 25 -6.43 -15.43 5.97
C HIS A 25 -7.43 -15.30 7.12
N ALA A 26 -8.05 -14.12 7.30
CA ALA A 26 -9.00 -13.88 8.37
C ALA A 26 -10.24 -14.79 8.27
N VAL A 27 -10.63 -15.18 7.06
CA VAL A 27 -11.81 -16.03 6.80
C VAL A 27 -11.46 -17.53 6.77
N LEU A 28 -10.32 -17.94 6.20
CA LEU A 28 -9.91 -19.35 6.13
C LEU A 28 -9.14 -19.84 7.38
N GLY A 29 -8.57 -18.94 8.18
CA GLY A 29 -7.82 -19.29 9.39
C GLY A 29 -6.45 -19.93 9.16
N GLU A 30 -5.92 -19.94 7.94
CA GLU A 30 -4.58 -20.46 7.66
C GLU A 30 -3.50 -19.63 8.35
N THR A 31 -2.47 -20.22 8.96
CA THR A 31 -1.42 -19.41 9.62
C THR A 31 -0.67 -18.52 8.63
N ILE A 32 -0.89 -17.20 8.71
CA ILE A 32 -0.06 -16.23 7.99
C ILE A 32 1.33 -16.21 8.61
N TYR A 33 2.35 -16.31 7.76
CA TYR A 33 3.74 -16.20 8.15
C TYR A 33 4.15 -14.74 8.35
N PHE A 34 5.18 -14.54 9.18
CA PHE A 34 5.78 -13.20 9.43
C PHE A 34 6.16 -12.45 8.15
N THR A 35 6.40 -13.17 7.05
CA THR A 35 6.69 -12.61 5.73
C THR A 35 5.56 -11.72 5.20
N THR A 36 4.30 -12.01 5.53
CA THR A 36 3.16 -11.15 5.11
C THR A 36 3.13 -9.84 5.88
N TYR A 37 3.42 -9.86 7.19
CA TYR A 37 3.56 -8.64 7.99
C TYR A 37 4.74 -7.79 7.50
N MET A 38 5.87 -8.42 7.20
CA MET A 38 7.04 -7.75 6.61
C MET A 38 6.72 -7.14 5.24
N GLY A 39 5.99 -7.86 4.38
CA GLY A 39 5.55 -7.36 3.07
C GLY A 39 4.57 -6.19 3.17
N LEU A 40 3.60 -6.27 4.09
CA LEU A 40 2.66 -5.19 4.37
C LEU A 40 3.42 -3.93 4.85
N PHE A 41 4.36 -4.10 5.77
CA PHE A 41 5.19 -3.02 6.30
C PHE A 41 6.02 -2.37 5.19
N LEU A 42 6.64 -3.18 4.32
CA LEU A 42 7.41 -2.71 3.17
C LEU A 42 6.56 -1.86 2.20
N ILE A 43 5.31 -2.24 1.98
CA ILE A 43 4.39 -1.52 1.07
C ILE A 43 3.90 -0.23 1.69
N VAL A 44 3.50 -0.25 2.96
CA VAL A 44 3.12 0.98 3.68
C VAL A 44 4.29 1.95 3.69
N PHE A 45 5.51 1.46 3.96
CA PHE A 45 6.73 2.28 3.92
C PHE A 45 7.04 2.78 2.50
N GLY A 46 6.88 1.94 1.49
CA GLY A 46 7.06 2.32 0.08
C GLY A 46 6.07 3.39 -0.38
N ILE A 47 4.81 3.31 0.05
CA ILE A 47 3.78 4.32 -0.23
C ILE A 47 4.10 5.63 0.48
N LEU A 48 4.47 5.59 1.76
CA LEU A 48 4.89 6.77 2.54
C LEU A 48 6.10 7.46 1.91
N LEU A 49 7.12 6.69 1.50
CA LEU A 49 8.27 7.21 0.76
C LEU A 49 7.85 7.80 -0.58
N ASN A 50 6.99 7.12 -1.33
CA ASN A 50 6.52 7.60 -2.64
C ASN A 50 5.77 8.92 -2.51
N GLU A 51 4.89 9.06 -1.51
CA GLU A 51 4.22 10.31 -1.19
C GLU A 51 5.19 11.41 -0.75
N TYR A 52 6.16 11.07 0.13
CA TYR A 52 7.18 12.03 0.59
C TYR A 52 8.08 12.52 -0.57
N LEU A 53 8.52 11.63 -1.46
CA LEU A 53 9.29 11.98 -2.66
C LEU A 53 8.43 12.72 -3.69
N SER A 54 7.15 12.38 -3.83
CA SER A 54 6.22 13.07 -4.74
C SER A 54 5.97 14.51 -4.28
N LYS A 55 5.80 14.74 -2.96
CA LYS A 55 5.74 16.08 -2.36
C LYS A 55 6.99 16.92 -2.65
N ARG A 56 8.17 16.28 -2.70
CA ARG A 56 9.45 16.92 -3.07
C ARG A 56 9.56 17.23 -4.58
N ARG A 57 8.95 16.42 -5.46
CA ARG A 57 8.95 16.66 -6.92
C ARG A 57 8.06 17.81 -7.37
N VAL A 58 7.06 18.21 -6.59
CA VAL A 58 6.18 19.36 -6.91
C VAL A 58 6.80 20.70 -6.48
N ALA A 59 7.89 20.68 -5.70
CA ALA A 59 8.61 21.86 -5.22
C ALA A 59 9.91 22.14 -6.00
N VAL A 60 10.13 21.51 -7.16
CA VAL A 60 11.28 21.74 -8.07
C VAL A 60 10.77 22.24 -9.41
#